data_AF-A0A7V6E977-F1
#
_entry.id   AF-A0A7V6E977-F1
#
_cell.length_a   1.000
_cell.length_b   1.000
_cell.length_c   1.000
_cell.angle_alpha   90.00
_cell.angle_beta   90.00
_cell.angle_gamma   90.00
#
_symmetry.space_group_name_H-M   'P 1'
#
loop_
_entity.id
_entity.type
_entity.pdbx_description
1 polymer ?
#
loop_
_entity_poly.entity_id
_entity_poly.type
_entity_poly.pdbx_seq_one_letter_code
_entity_poly.pdbx_strand_id
1 'polypeptide(L)'
;MMRRAVRILLASLIVIVLAASYFVYWRDITTRLKGQEVATLRAQVVDMVKRMDTSGARQRLSALDATQKKAILTLLLDENDCKVKLFAVQELSQFKDDKAVKDALDTVSKGSDDCATSIRALLEQANHAKP
;
A
#
# COMPACT_ATOMS: atom_id res chain seq x y z
N MET A 1 28.12 -51.37 -4.91
CA MET A 1 28.42 -49.92 -4.83
C MET A 1 27.19 -49.01 -4.98
N MET A 2 26.18 -49.34 -5.80
CA MET A 2 25.01 -48.48 -6.06
C MET A 2 24.19 -48.03 -4.83
N ARG A 3 24.03 -48.87 -3.79
CA ARG A 3 23.23 -48.53 -2.59
C ARG A 3 23.78 -47.34 -1.78
N ARG A 4 25.08 -47.04 -1.86
CA ARG A 4 25.69 -45.90 -1.16
C ARG A 4 25.44 -44.58 -1.90
N ALA A 5 25.55 -44.59 -3.23
CA ALA A 5 25.27 -43.43 -4.07
C ALA A 5 23.81 -42.98 -3.97
N VAL A 6 22.87 -43.93 -3.97
CA VAL A 6 21.42 -43.63 -3.84
C VAL A 6 21.08 -43.02 -2.47
N ARG A 7 21.73 -43.47 -1.38
CA ARG A 7 21.53 -42.89 -0.04
C ARG A 7 22.06 -41.46 0.07
N ILE A 8 23.18 -41.16 -0.59
CA ILE A 8 23.77 -39.81 -0.60
C ILE A 8 22.88 -38.84 -1.40
N LEU A 9 22.33 -39.30 -2.54
CA LEU A 9 21.38 -38.51 -3.34
C LEU A 9 20.05 -38.26 -2.61
N LEU A 10 19.55 -39.26 -1.86
CA LEU A 10 18.35 -39.07 -1.02
C LEU A 10 18.61 -38.10 0.12
N ALA A 11 19.77 -38.17 0.77
CA ALA A 11 20.12 -37.26 1.85
C ALA A 11 20.26 -35.81 1.36
N SER A 12 20.85 -35.57 0.19
CA SER A 12 20.95 -34.22 -0.38
C SER A 12 19.58 -33.66 -0.79
N LEU A 13 18.69 -34.49 -1.36
CA LEU A 13 17.32 -34.11 -1.67
C LEU A 13 16.53 -33.67 -0.42
N ILE A 14 16.68 -34.39 0.70
CA ILE A 14 16.03 -34.03 1.97
C ILE A 14 16.52 -32.66 2.46
N VAL A 15 17.83 -32.40 2.40
CA VAL A 15 18.40 -31.10 2.82
C VAL A 15 17.90 -29.96 1.92
N ILE A 16 17.80 -30.18 0.61
CA ILE A 16 17.26 -29.19 -0.33
C ILE A 16 15.79 -28.89 -0.04
N VAL A 17 14.98 -29.92 0.21
CA VAL A 17 13.56 -29.75 0.55
C VAL A 17 13.38 -28.99 1.87
N LEU A 18 14.20 -29.28 2.88
CA LEU A 18 14.17 -28.56 4.16
C LEU A 18 14.58 -27.09 3.99
N ALA A 19 15.63 -26.82 3.20
CA ALA A 19 16.07 -25.46 2.91
C ALA A 19 15.02 -24.65 2.13
N ALA A 20 14.40 -25.27 1.12
CA ALA A 20 13.32 -24.65 0.35
C ALA A 20 12.09 -24.37 1.23
N SER A 21 11.70 -25.31 2.08
CA SER A 21 10.58 -25.15 3.02
C SER A 21 10.85 -24.03 4.02
N TYR A 22 12.06 -23.96 4.56
CA TYR A 22 12.51 -22.88 5.44
C TYR A 22 12.48 -21.52 4.72
N PHE A 23 12.93 -21.45 3.47
CA PHE A 23 12.88 -20.24 2.67
C PHE A 23 11.46 -19.77 2.39
N VAL A 24 10.55 -20.69 2.02
CA VAL A 24 9.13 -20.38 1.81
C VAL A 24 8.48 -19.87 3.09
N TYR A 25 8.77 -20.52 4.23
CA TYR A 25 8.29 -20.10 5.55
C TYR A 25 8.77 -18.69 5.92
N TRP A 26 10.05 -18.38 5.71
CA TRP A 26 10.59 -17.04 5.96
C TRP A 26 10.01 -15.98 5.02
N ARG A 27 9.80 -16.32 3.74
CA ARG A 27 9.14 -15.43 2.78
C ARG A 27 7.72 -15.10 3.23
N ASP A 28 6.96 -16.10 3.70
CA ASP A 28 5.59 -15.90 4.19
C ASP A 28 5.55 -15.00 5.44
N ILE A 29 6.45 -15.23 6.40
CA ILE A 29 6.58 -14.38 7.60
C ILE A 29 6.92 -12.93 7.22
N THR A 30 7.89 -12.73 6.35
CA THR A 30 8.29 -11.37 5.94
C THR A 30 7.16 -10.64 5.20
N THR A 31 6.36 -11.34 4.41
CA THR A 31 5.15 -10.75 3.80
C THR A 31 4.07 -10.41 4.82
N ARG A 32 3.87 -11.23 5.86
CA ARG A 32 2.91 -10.95 6.94
C ARG A 32 3.34 -9.75 7.80
N LEU A 33 4.64 -9.67 8.14
CA LEU A 33 5.19 -8.57 8.93
C LEU A 33 5.04 -7.24 8.18
N LYS A 34 5.40 -7.20 6.89
CA LYS A 34 5.20 -6.01 6.05
C LYS A 34 3.72 -5.67 5.89
N GLY A 35 2.84 -6.67 5.75
CA GLY A 35 1.39 -6.46 5.68
C GLY A 35 0.82 -5.87 6.97
N GLN A 36 1.27 -6.34 8.14
CA GLN A 36 0.83 -5.84 9.43
C GLN A 36 1.31 -4.41 9.69
N GLU A 37 2.55 -4.08 9.32
CA GLU A 37 3.10 -2.74 9.44
C GLU A 37 2.34 -1.73 8.55
N VAL A 38 2.02 -2.12 7.31
CA VAL A 38 1.19 -1.30 6.42
C VAL A 38 -0.22 -1.12 6.97
N ALA A 39 -0.81 -2.17 7.55
CA ALA A 39 -2.14 -2.10 8.15
C ALA A 39 -2.17 -1.20 9.39
N THR A 40 -1.17 -1.28 10.27
CA THR A 40 -1.08 -0.43 11.46
C THR A 40 -0.84 1.02 11.08
N LEU A 41 0.04 1.28 10.10
CA LEU A 41 0.29 2.63 9.62
C LEU A 41 -0.93 3.23 8.94
N ARG A 42 -1.64 2.45 8.11
CA ARG A 42 -2.93 2.84 7.53
C ARG A 42 -3.92 3.23 8.62
N ALA A 43 -4.12 2.38 9.64
CA ALA A 43 -5.05 2.66 10.73
C ALA A 43 -4.67 3.93 11.51
N GLN A 44 -3.38 4.15 11.76
CA GLN A 44 -2.89 5.37 12.42
C GLN A 44 -3.17 6.62 11.58
N VAL A 45 -2.89 6.58 10.28
CA VAL A 45 -3.16 7.70 9.37
C VAL A 45 -4.66 7.98 9.29
N VAL A 46 -5.51 6.94 9.24
CA VAL A 46 -6.97 7.08 9.30
C VAL A 46 -7.41 7.78 10.58
N ASP A 47 -6.94 7.33 11.75
CA ASP A 47 -7.29 7.93 13.04
C ASP A 47 -6.83 9.39 13.13
N MET A 48 -5.60 9.69 12.71
CA MET A 48 -5.06 11.06 12.66
C MET A 48 -5.90 11.98 11.77
N VAL A 49 -6.22 11.54 10.56
CA VAL A 49 -7.03 12.34 9.62
C VAL A 49 -8.44 12.54 10.16
N LYS A 50 -9.04 11.52 10.78
CA LYS A 50 -10.36 11.63 11.43
C LYS A 50 -10.35 12.65 12.58
N ARG A 51 -9.25 12.71 13.34
CA ARG A 51 -9.00 13.72 14.39
C ARG A 51 -8.55 15.08 13.84
N MET A 52 -8.55 15.26 12.52
CA MET A 52 -8.09 16.47 11.81
C MET A 52 -6.59 16.77 11.96
N ASP A 53 -5.79 15.83 12.48
CA ASP A 53 -4.33 15.90 12.52
C ASP A 53 -3.71 15.50 11.17
N THR A 54 -4.00 16.29 10.14
CA THR A 54 -3.46 16.09 8.79
C THR A 54 -1.95 16.34 8.71
N SER A 55 -1.41 17.16 9.62
CA SER A 55 0.03 17.37 9.79
C SER A 55 0.77 16.12 10.25
N GLY A 56 0.29 15.47 11.33
CA GLY A 56 0.86 14.23 11.84
C GLY A 56 0.72 13.10 10.83
N ALA A 57 -0.42 13.02 10.13
CA ALA A 57 -0.62 12.08 9.04
C ALA A 57 0.41 12.27 7.90
N ARG A 58 0.64 13.51 7.44
CA ARG A 58 1.67 13.81 6.43
C ARG A 58 3.07 13.48 6.92
N GLN A 59 3.40 13.79 8.17
CA GLN A 59 4.71 13.47 8.74
C GLN A 59 4.96 11.96 8.75
N ARG A 60 3.97 11.16 9.15
CA ARG A 60 4.04 9.69 9.11
C ARG A 60 4.26 9.18 7.68
N LEU A 61 3.52 9.72 6.71
CA LEU A 61 3.67 9.36 5.30
C LEU A 61 4.99 9.83 4.68
N SER A 62 5.58 10.92 5.18
CA SER A 62 6.86 11.46 4.68
C SER A 62 8.07 10.60 5.04
N ALA A 63 7.96 9.79 6.09
CA ALA A 63 8.99 8.84 6.50
C ALA A 63 9.04 7.59 5.60
N LEU A 64 8.07 7.44 4.69
CA LEU A 64 7.99 6.32 3.78
C LEU A 64 8.63 6.63 2.44
N ASP A 65 9.07 5.59 1.75
CA ASP A 65 9.44 5.72 0.35
C ASP A 65 8.21 6.01 -0.52
N ALA A 66 8.44 6.49 -1.74
CA ALA A 66 7.36 6.87 -2.66
C ALA A 66 6.42 5.70 -3.02
N THR A 67 6.92 4.47 -3.05
CA THR A 67 6.15 3.27 -3.39
C THR A 67 5.21 2.91 -2.25
N GLN A 68 5.73 2.88 -1.02
CA GLN A 68 4.97 2.65 0.20
C GLN A 68 3.95 3.76 0.42
N LYS A 69 4.33 5.03 0.24
CA LYS A 69 3.43 6.18 0.35
C LYS A 69 2.26 6.03 -0.62
N LYS A 70 2.52 5.72 -1.90
CA LYS A 70 1.46 5.46 -2.89
C LYS A 70 0.56 4.31 -2.47
N ALA A 71 1.12 3.17 -2.10
CA ALA A 71 0.32 1.99 -1.71
C ALA A 71 -0.62 2.31 -0.55
N ILE A 72 -0.14 2.98 0.49
CA ILE A 72 -0.98 3.38 1.64
C ILE A 72 -2.05 4.37 1.22
N LEU A 73 -1.68 5.40 0.45
CA LEU A 73 -2.64 6.40 -0.02
C LEU A 73 -3.74 5.78 -0.89
N THR A 74 -3.41 4.83 -1.76
CA THR A 74 -4.41 4.07 -2.53
C THR A 74 -5.36 3.31 -1.61
N LEU A 75 -4.84 2.63 -0.57
CA LEU A 75 -5.67 1.94 0.42
C LEU A 75 -6.55 2.86 1.26
N LEU A 76 -6.23 4.16 1.35
CA LEU A 76 -7.06 5.16 2.03
C LEU A 76 -8.22 5.65 1.16
N LEU A 77 -8.16 5.46 -0.16
CA LEU A 77 -9.28 5.78 -1.05
C LEU A 77 -10.49 4.87 -0.82
N ASP A 78 -10.24 3.65 -0.36
CA ASP A 78 -11.27 2.65 -0.03
C ASP A 78 -11.92 2.89 1.36
N GLU A 79 -11.45 3.87 2.13
CA GLU A 79 -12.04 4.19 3.43
C GLU A 79 -13.39 4.90 3.28
N ASN A 80 -14.41 4.49 4.04
CA ASN A 80 -15.76 5.09 3.94
C ASN A 80 -15.82 6.57 4.35
N ASP A 81 -14.82 7.08 5.07
CA ASP A 81 -14.82 8.44 5.60
C ASP A 81 -14.38 9.45 4.52
N CYS A 82 -15.25 10.41 4.20
CA CYS A 82 -14.95 11.44 3.20
C CYS A 82 -13.68 12.23 3.50
N LYS A 83 -13.37 12.54 4.76
CA LYS A 83 -12.16 13.31 5.10
C LYS A 83 -10.91 12.52 4.75
N VAL A 84 -10.94 11.21 5.01
CA VAL A 84 -9.84 10.29 4.68
C VAL A 84 -9.67 10.17 3.18
N LYS A 85 -10.77 9.99 2.43
CA LYS A 85 -10.72 9.96 0.95
C LYS A 85 -10.15 11.26 0.38
N LEU A 86 -10.63 12.42 0.84
CA LEU A 86 -10.17 13.73 0.36
C LEU A 86 -8.69 13.96 0.67
N PHE A 87 -8.24 13.59 1.87
CA PHE A 87 -6.82 13.63 2.24
C PHE A 87 -5.98 12.74 1.32
N ALA A 88 -6.43 11.50 1.07
CA ALA A 88 -5.74 10.58 0.18
C ALA A 88 -5.63 11.13 -1.24
N VAL A 89 -6.72 11.67 -1.80
CA VAL A 89 -6.74 12.33 -3.11
C VAL A 89 -5.78 13.51 -3.16
N GLN A 90 -5.78 14.36 -2.13
CA GLN A 90 -4.90 15.52 -2.06
C GLN A 90 -3.42 15.11 -2.07
N GLU A 91 -3.04 14.09 -1.31
CA GLU A 91 -1.65 13.60 -1.28
C GLU A 91 -1.28 12.82 -2.55
N LEU A 92 -2.22 12.10 -3.16
CA LEU A 92 -2.03 11.40 -4.42
C LEU A 92 -1.87 12.35 -5.62
N SER A 93 -2.41 13.57 -5.55
CA SER A 93 -2.25 14.56 -6.62
C SER A 93 -0.78 14.97 -6.85
N GLN A 94 0.09 14.79 -5.85
CA GLN A 94 1.55 14.97 -5.99
C GLN A 94 2.17 13.94 -6.95
N PHE A 95 1.50 12.81 -7.20
CA PHE A 95 1.93 11.73 -8.07
C PHE A 95 1.17 11.69 -9.41
N LYS A 96 0.69 12.84 -9.88
CA LYS A 96 -0.14 13.00 -11.10
C LYS A 96 0.43 12.38 -12.39
N ASP A 97 1.76 12.22 -12.48
CA ASP A 97 2.42 11.63 -13.64
C ASP A 97 2.35 10.09 -13.64
N ASP A 98 1.92 9.49 -12.52
CA ASP A 98 1.73 8.05 -12.40
C ASP A 98 0.36 7.62 -12.92
N LYS A 99 0.35 6.83 -14.00
CA LYS A 99 -0.88 6.32 -14.61
C LYS A 99 -1.75 5.52 -13.62
N ALA A 100 -1.15 4.71 -12.75
CA ALA A 100 -1.92 3.91 -11.80
C ALA A 100 -2.62 4.81 -10.76
N VAL A 101 -1.98 5.91 -10.37
CA VAL A 101 -2.60 6.92 -9.50
C VAL A 101 -3.73 7.63 -10.22
N LYS A 102 -3.53 8.01 -11.48
CA LYS A 102 -4.58 8.65 -12.29
C LYS A 102 -5.81 7.76 -12.46
N ASP A 103 -5.61 6.48 -12.77
CA ASP A 103 -6.70 5.51 -12.95
C ASP A 103 -7.46 5.29 -11.63
N ALA A 104 -6.75 5.23 -10.49
CA ALA A 104 -7.35 5.14 -9.17
C ALA A 104 -8.19 6.39 -8.82
N LEU A 105 -7.65 7.58 -9.08
CA LEU A 105 -8.36 8.85 -8.84
C LEU A 105 -9.61 8.99 -9.72
N ASP A 106 -9.52 8.60 -11.00
CA ASP A 106 -10.66 8.60 -11.91
C ASP A 106 -11.76 7.64 -11.42
N THR A 107 -11.38 6.44 -10.96
CA THR A 107 -12.31 5.46 -10.40
C THR A 107 -13.06 6.01 -9.19
N VAL A 108 -12.35 6.63 -8.24
CA VAL A 108 -12.96 7.22 -7.04
C VAL A 108 -13.82 8.43 -7.39
N SER A 109 -13.39 9.24 -8.36
CA SER A 109 -14.17 10.39 -8.83
C SER A 109 -15.49 9.96 -9.47
N LYS A 110 -15.56 8.78 -10.09
CA LYS A 110 -16.79 8.23 -10.70
C LYS A 110 -17.73 7.57 -9.70
N GLY A 111 -17.34 7.46 -8.42
CA GLY A 111 -18.22 6.95 -7.36
C GLY A 111 -19.50 7.78 -7.19
N SER A 112 -20.50 7.18 -6.55
CA SER A 112 -21.79 7.81 -6.23
C SER A 112 -21.86 8.34 -4.79
N ASP A 113 -20.78 8.23 -4.03
CA ASP A 113 -20.74 8.64 -2.62
C ASP A 113 -20.82 10.17 -2.49
N ASP A 114 -21.32 10.68 -1.38
CA ASP A 114 -21.39 12.11 -1.07
C ASP A 114 -20.03 12.82 -1.20
N CYS A 115 -18.93 12.07 -1.01
CA CYS A 115 -17.57 12.57 -1.15
C CYS A 115 -17.15 12.79 -2.62
N ALA A 116 -17.78 12.11 -3.58
CA ALA A 116 -17.34 12.07 -4.99
C ALA A 116 -17.37 13.45 -5.64
N THR A 117 -18.37 14.28 -5.34
CA THR A 117 -18.46 15.67 -5.82
C THR A 117 -17.29 16.51 -5.32
N SER A 118 -16.95 16.40 -4.03
CA SER A 118 -15.81 17.09 -3.43
C SER A 118 -14.47 16.59 -3.98
N ILE A 119 -14.35 15.30 -4.26
CA ILE A 119 -13.17 14.70 -4.89
C ILE A 119 -13.00 15.21 -6.32
N ARG A 120 -14.07 15.25 -7.12
CA ARG A 120 -14.03 15.84 -8.48
C ARG A 120 -13.58 17.29 -8.44
N ALA A 121 -14.16 18.09 -7.55
CA ALA A 121 -13.79 19.49 -7.40
C ALA A 121 -12.30 19.67 -7.00
N LEU A 122 -11.78 18.83 -6.10
CA LEU A 122 -10.36 18.83 -5.74
C LEU A 122 -9.45 18.43 -6.92
N LEU A 123 -9.84 17.42 -7.69
CA LEU A 123 -9.07 16.97 -8.86
C LEU A 123 -9.06 18.03 -9.97
N GLU A 124 -10.19 18.71 -10.20
CA GLU A 124 -10.27 19.85 -11.12
C GLU A 124 -9.37 21.00 -10.64
N GLN A 125 -9.45 21.38 -9.36
CA GLN A 125 -8.57 22.41 -8.80
C GLN A 125 -7.08 22.05 -8.93
N ALA A 126 -6.71 20.78 -8.68
CA ALA A 126 -5.35 20.31 -8.84
C ALA A 126 -4.87 20.35 -10.31
N ASN A 127 -5.77 20.17 -11.28
CA ASN A 127 -5.47 20.29 -12.70
C ASN A 127 -5.37 21.76 -13.17
N HIS A 128 -6.14 22.67 -12.57
CA HIS A 128 -6.09 24.11 -12.85
C HIS A 128 -4.96 24.83 -12.11
N ALA A 129 -4.46 24.28 -11.01
CA ALA A 129 -3.25 24.74 -10.31
C ALA A 129 -1.99 24.25 -11.03
N LYS A 130 -1.80 24.70 -12.28
CA LYS A 130 -0.50 24.62 -12.96
C LYS A 130 0.24 25.95 -12.74
N PRO A 131 1.53 25.97 -12.36
CA PRO A 131 2.34 27.19 -12.44
C PRO A 131 2.45 27.70 -13.88
#